data_AF-A0A6N9SI28-F1
#
_entry.id   AF-A0A6N9SI28-F1
#
_cell.length_a   1.000
_cell.length_b   1.000
_cell.length_c   1.000
_cell.angle_alpha   90.00
_cell.angle_beta   90.00
_cell.angle_gamma   90.00
#
_symmetry.space_group_name_H-M   'P 1'
#
loop_
_entity.id
_entity.type
_entity.pdbx_description
1 polymer ?
#
loop_
_entity_poly.entity_id
_entity_poly.type
_entity_poly.pdbx_seq_one_letter_code
_entity_poly.pdbx_strand_id
1 'polypeptide(L)'
;MRLASRFGYANQIRRDRPLTHEELMHYVPGIFGEDRHTSRSERYTYIPTITVLESLQREGFQPFFACQTRVRDPGRREYTKHMLRLRRAGEINGQHVPEIILLNSHDGTSSYQMLPGYFRFICQNGCVCGQSLGEVRVPHRGDVVEKVIEGAYEVVGVFDRIEEKRDAMQSLILPPPARQALAQAALTYR
;
A
#
# COMPACT_ATOMS: atom_id res chain seq x y z
N MET A 1 -8.65 2.77 -8.60
CA MET A 1 -7.37 3.30 -8.09
C MET A 1 -6.27 3.04 -9.10
N ARG A 2 -5.59 4.06 -9.62
CA ARG A 2 -4.50 3.91 -10.57
C ARG A 2 -3.19 4.16 -9.83
N LEU A 3 -2.48 3.08 -9.50
CA LEU A 3 -1.13 3.20 -8.97
C LEU A 3 -0.24 3.92 -9.99
N ALA A 4 0.67 4.77 -9.52
CA ALA A 4 1.61 5.45 -10.40
C ALA A 4 2.56 4.47 -11.12
N SER A 5 2.64 3.22 -10.65
CA SER A 5 3.48 2.18 -11.24
C SER A 5 2.74 0.85 -11.44
N ARG A 6 2.94 0.21 -12.61
CA ARG A 6 2.29 -1.06 -12.97
C ARG A 6 3.21 -2.25 -12.73
N PHE A 7 2.71 -3.30 -12.08
CA PHE A 7 3.42 -4.57 -11.94
C PHE A 7 2.94 -5.51 -13.02
N GLY A 8 3.79 -5.79 -14.01
CA GLY A 8 3.51 -6.72 -15.10
C GLY A 8 3.92 -8.14 -14.70
N TYR A 9 5.17 -8.50 -15.01
CA TYR A 9 5.75 -9.78 -14.61
C TYR A 9 6.39 -9.66 -13.23
N ALA A 10 5.75 -10.20 -12.20
CA ALA A 10 6.17 -10.05 -10.81
C ALA A 10 6.15 -11.40 -10.06
N ASN A 11 7.07 -11.55 -9.11
CA ASN A 11 6.90 -12.51 -8.02
C ASN A 11 5.86 -11.92 -7.07
N GLN A 12 4.89 -12.72 -6.63
CA GLN A 12 3.88 -12.26 -5.70
C GLN A 12 3.50 -13.35 -4.72
N ILE A 13 3.14 -12.94 -3.51
CA ILE A 13 2.57 -13.80 -2.49
C ILE A 13 1.39 -13.08 -1.83
N ARG A 14 0.37 -13.86 -1.49
CA ARG A 14 -0.78 -13.42 -0.72
C ARG A 14 -1.12 -14.50 0.30
N ARG A 15 -1.43 -14.08 1.52
CA ARG A 15 -1.99 -14.94 2.57
C ARG A 15 -3.19 -14.24 3.23
N ASP A 16 -3.99 -15.04 3.91
CA ASP A 16 -5.09 -14.65 4.82
C ASP A 16 -4.59 -14.42 6.27
N ARG A 17 -3.28 -14.57 6.47
CA ARG A 17 -2.50 -14.30 7.67
C ARG A 17 -1.34 -13.34 7.35
N PRO A 18 -0.66 -12.78 8.36
CA PRO A 18 0.60 -12.07 8.13
C PRO A 18 1.61 -12.93 7.37
N LEU A 19 2.33 -12.30 6.43
CA LEU A 19 3.48 -12.89 5.75
C LEU A 19 4.64 -13.00 6.72
N THR A 20 5.32 -14.14 6.67
CA THR A 20 6.54 -14.37 7.45
C THR A 20 7.74 -13.66 6.83
N HIS A 21 8.79 -13.46 7.63
CA HIS A 21 10.05 -12.91 7.14
C HIS A 21 10.64 -13.76 6.00
N GLU A 22 10.62 -15.09 6.13
CA GLU A 22 11.10 -16.03 5.10
C GLU A 22 10.29 -15.91 3.80
N GLU A 23 8.96 -15.81 3.89
CA GLU A 23 8.09 -15.57 2.74
C GLU A 23 8.44 -14.23 2.05
N LEU A 24 8.66 -13.17 2.82
CA LEU A 24 9.08 -11.89 2.25
C LEU A 24 10.45 -12.00 1.58
N MET A 25 11.42 -12.67 2.21
CA MET A 25 12.77 -12.82 1.66
C MET A 25 12.76 -13.63 0.36
N HIS A 26 11.91 -14.64 0.27
CA HIS A 26 11.78 -15.45 -0.94
C HIS A 26 11.10 -14.69 -2.09
N TYR A 27 9.99 -13.99 -1.81
CA TYR A 27 9.16 -13.40 -2.88
C TYR A 27 9.54 -11.96 -3.24
N VAL A 28 10.00 -11.19 -2.26
CA VAL A 28 10.32 -9.76 -2.38
C VAL A 28 11.66 -9.40 -1.72
N PRO A 29 12.77 -10.06 -2.09
CA PRO A 29 14.07 -9.87 -1.43
C PRO A 29 14.54 -8.41 -1.42
N GLY A 30 14.09 -7.59 -2.38
CA GLY A 30 14.53 -6.21 -2.49
C GLY A 30 14.04 -5.29 -1.37
N ILE A 31 13.10 -5.71 -0.53
CA ILE A 31 12.76 -4.94 0.67
C ILE A 31 13.91 -4.93 1.70
N PHE A 32 14.78 -5.93 1.64
CA PHE A 32 15.92 -6.14 2.54
C PHE A 32 17.25 -5.61 1.98
N GLY A 33 17.27 -5.11 0.74
CA GLY A 33 18.49 -4.55 0.16
C GLY A 33 18.97 -3.37 1.00
N GLU A 34 20.28 -3.28 1.28
CA GLU A 34 20.85 -2.31 2.22
C GLU A 34 21.23 -0.96 1.58
N ASP A 35 21.26 -0.90 0.24
CA ASP A 35 21.65 0.29 -0.51
C ASP A 35 20.91 0.38 -1.85
N ARG A 36 21.08 1.50 -2.55
CA ARG A 36 20.65 1.69 -3.93
C ARG A 36 21.48 0.86 -4.91
N HIS A 37 20.91 0.55 -6.07
CA HIS A 37 21.65 -0.10 -7.14
C HIS A 37 22.82 0.78 -7.62
N THR A 38 23.96 0.19 -7.97
CA THR A 38 25.19 0.91 -8.41
C THR A 38 25.00 1.82 -9.62
N SER A 39 23.96 1.59 -10.42
CA SER A 39 23.57 2.48 -11.53
C SER A 39 22.96 3.82 -11.08
N ARG A 40 22.75 4.03 -9.77
CA ARG A 40 22.20 5.26 -9.19
C ARG A 40 23.32 6.18 -8.74
N SER A 41 23.18 7.46 -9.06
CA SER A 41 24.13 8.50 -8.68
C SER A 41 24.05 8.83 -7.20
N GLU A 42 25.04 9.54 -6.69
CA GLU A 42 25.10 10.04 -5.30
C GLU A 42 23.88 10.87 -4.89
N ARG A 43 23.21 11.51 -5.85
CA ARG A 43 22.00 12.30 -5.62
C ARG A 43 20.77 11.45 -5.30
N TYR A 44 20.81 10.15 -5.55
CA TYR A 44 19.70 9.25 -5.29
C TYR A 44 19.68 8.86 -3.81
N THR A 45 18.66 9.27 -3.08
CA THR A 45 18.53 8.90 -1.66
C THR A 45 17.90 7.52 -1.53
N TYR A 46 18.63 6.60 -0.91
CA TYR A 46 18.12 5.29 -0.56
C TYR A 46 17.06 5.41 0.55
N ILE A 47 15.95 4.67 0.40
CA ILE A 47 14.86 4.63 1.38
C ILE A 47 14.71 3.18 1.82
N PRO A 48 15.02 2.85 3.09
CA PRO A 48 15.01 1.47 3.58
C PRO A 48 13.59 0.94 3.77
N THR A 49 13.14 0.09 2.85
CA THR A 49 11.78 -0.46 2.90
C THR A 49 11.55 -1.29 4.15
N ILE A 50 12.54 -2.10 4.57
CA ILE A 50 12.42 -2.92 5.77
C ILE A 50 12.22 -2.06 7.04
N THR A 51 12.94 -0.95 7.17
CA THR A 51 12.79 -0.05 8.32
C THR A 51 11.39 0.57 8.37
N VAL A 52 10.84 0.96 7.21
CA VAL A 52 9.46 1.47 7.14
C VAL A 52 8.45 0.37 7.50
N LEU A 53 8.65 -0.85 6.98
CA LEU A 53 7.79 -1.99 7.28
C LEU A 53 7.78 -2.28 8.78
N GLU A 54 8.95 -2.34 9.42
CA GLU A 54 9.06 -2.58 10.87
C GLU A 54 8.38 -1.50 11.69
N SER A 55 8.49 -0.23 11.30
CA SER A 55 7.78 0.87 11.95
C SER A 55 6.26 0.70 11.84
N LEU A 56 5.74 0.36 10.65
CA LEU A 56 4.31 0.08 10.48
C LEU A 56 3.86 -1.17 11.28
N GLN A 57 4.73 -2.17 11.43
CA GLN A 57 4.44 -3.33 12.27
C GLN A 57 4.33 -2.99 13.75
N ARG A 58 5.11 -2.04 14.26
CA ARG A 58 4.97 -1.52 15.63
C ARG A 58 3.62 -0.81 15.83
N GLU A 59 3.13 -0.16 14.79
CA GLU A 59 1.78 0.45 14.75
C GLU A 59 0.66 -0.58 14.48
N GLY A 60 0.96 -1.87 14.47
CA GLY A 60 -0.02 -2.95 14.34
C GLY A 60 -0.40 -3.31 12.90
N PHE A 61 0.28 -2.77 11.89
CA PHE A 61 0.06 -3.13 10.49
C PHE A 61 0.94 -4.30 10.06
N GLN A 62 0.34 -5.35 9.50
CA GLN A 62 1.04 -6.56 9.08
C GLN A 62 0.92 -6.76 7.57
N PRO A 63 2.01 -7.16 6.88
CA PRO A 63 1.97 -7.44 5.45
C PRO A 63 1.19 -8.74 5.20
N PHE A 64 0.22 -8.73 4.28
CA PHE A 64 -0.52 -9.93 3.87
C PHE A 64 -0.39 -10.22 2.38
N PHE A 65 0.08 -9.22 1.62
CA PHE A 65 0.44 -9.34 0.22
C PHE A 65 1.75 -8.61 -0.04
N ALA A 66 2.60 -9.21 -0.88
CA ALA A 66 3.83 -8.62 -1.34
C ALA A 66 4.05 -8.98 -2.81
N CYS A 67 4.61 -8.06 -3.60
CA CYS A 67 5.09 -8.39 -4.92
C CYS A 67 6.34 -7.59 -5.32
N GLN A 68 7.15 -8.17 -6.19
CA GLN A 68 8.36 -7.54 -6.72
C GLN A 68 8.50 -7.85 -8.20
N THR A 69 8.93 -6.84 -8.94
CA THR A 69 9.07 -6.93 -10.40
C THR A 69 10.19 -7.91 -10.76
N ARG A 70 9.92 -8.88 -11.64
CA ARG A 70 10.95 -9.80 -12.12
C ARG A 70 11.74 -9.13 -13.24
N VAL A 71 13.05 -9.30 -13.19
CA VAL A 71 13.98 -8.82 -14.21
C VAL A 71 14.89 -9.95 -14.70
N ARG A 72 15.31 -9.86 -15.95
CA ARG A 72 16.24 -10.83 -16.56
C ARG A 72 17.64 -10.69 -15.96
N ASP A 73 18.09 -9.45 -15.80
CA ASP A 73 19.38 -9.09 -15.22
C ASP A 73 19.45 -9.50 -13.73
N PRO A 74 20.31 -10.46 -13.35
CA PRO A 74 20.45 -10.88 -11.97
C PRO A 74 20.90 -9.77 -11.03
N GLY A 75 21.78 -8.86 -11.49
CA GLY A 75 22.34 -7.78 -10.65
C GLY A 75 21.32 -6.72 -10.24
N ARG A 76 20.18 -6.66 -10.95
CA ARG A 76 19.08 -5.74 -10.61
C ARG A 76 18.01 -6.36 -9.73
N ARG A 77 17.98 -7.68 -9.56
CA ARG A 77 16.84 -8.38 -8.93
C ARG A 77 16.50 -7.80 -7.58
N GLU A 78 17.49 -7.57 -6.73
CA GLU A 78 17.32 -7.07 -5.36
C GLU A 78 16.96 -5.57 -5.27
N TYR A 79 16.98 -4.83 -6.37
CA TYR A 79 16.74 -3.38 -6.34
C TYR A 79 15.45 -2.98 -7.07
N THR A 80 14.81 -3.95 -7.70
CA THR A 80 13.60 -3.73 -8.48
C THR A 80 12.47 -3.22 -7.62
N LYS A 81 11.55 -2.54 -8.29
CA LYS A 81 10.32 -2.08 -7.69
C LYS A 81 9.55 -3.22 -7.02
N HIS A 82 9.15 -2.98 -5.79
CA HIS A 82 8.38 -3.86 -4.93
C HIS A 82 7.19 -3.12 -4.32
N MET A 83 6.20 -3.89 -3.91
CA MET A 83 4.99 -3.42 -3.25
C MET A 83 4.68 -4.31 -2.07
N LEU A 84 4.30 -3.69 -0.96
CA LEU A 84 3.71 -4.35 0.20
C LEU A 84 2.30 -3.81 0.39
N ARG A 85 1.38 -4.70 0.75
CA ARG A 85 0.04 -4.32 1.20
C ARG A 85 -0.10 -4.78 2.64
N LEU A 86 -0.38 -3.84 3.53
CA LEU A 86 -0.45 -4.05 4.96
C LEU A 86 -1.86 -3.81 5.47
N ARG A 87 -2.31 -4.61 6.43
CA ARG A 87 -3.61 -4.47 7.11
C ARG A 87 -3.37 -4.44 8.62
N ARG A 88 -4.28 -3.82 9.36
CA ARG A 88 -4.24 -3.88 10.83
C ARG A 88 -4.38 -5.34 11.30
N ALA A 89 -3.61 -5.72 12.32
CA ALA A 89 -3.70 -7.03 12.93
C ALA A 89 -5.14 -7.30 13.41
N GLY A 90 -5.65 -8.51 13.15
CA GLY A 90 -7.03 -8.90 13.48
C GLY A 90 -8.08 -8.56 12.40
N GLU A 91 -7.79 -7.61 11.50
CA GLU A 91 -8.73 -7.18 10.46
C GLU A 91 -8.41 -7.72 9.06
N ILE A 92 -7.43 -8.63 8.93
CA ILE A 92 -6.90 -9.09 7.64
C ILE A 92 -7.99 -9.62 6.71
N ASN A 93 -9.05 -10.24 7.23
CA ASN A 93 -10.11 -10.87 6.42
C ASN A 93 -11.45 -10.11 6.45
N GLY A 94 -11.47 -8.86 6.93
CA GLY A 94 -12.68 -8.03 6.93
C GLY A 94 -13.22 -7.74 5.52
N GLN A 95 -14.53 -7.47 5.43
CA GLN A 95 -15.16 -7.04 4.17
C GLN A 95 -14.68 -5.64 3.74
N HIS A 96 -14.46 -4.78 4.73
CA HIS A 96 -13.87 -3.45 4.60
C HIS A 96 -12.70 -3.39 5.57
N VAL A 97 -11.52 -3.09 5.07
CA VAL A 97 -10.31 -3.09 5.89
C VAL A 97 -9.50 -1.82 5.66
N PRO A 98 -8.92 -1.24 6.72
CA PRO A 98 -7.88 -0.25 6.60
C PRO A 98 -6.65 -0.95 6.00
N GLU A 99 -6.18 -0.45 4.86
CA GLU A 99 -5.00 -0.97 4.20
C GLU A 99 -4.04 0.14 3.85
N ILE A 100 -2.75 -0.17 3.96
CA ILE A 100 -1.67 0.67 3.47
C ILE A 100 -1.04 -0.05 2.29
N ILE A 101 -0.98 0.61 1.14
CA ILE A 101 -0.18 0.14 0.00
C ILE A 101 1.13 0.92 0.00
N LEU A 102 2.24 0.22 0.24
CA LEU A 102 3.59 0.75 0.15
C LEU A 102 4.21 0.32 -1.17
N LEU A 103 4.76 1.26 -1.93
CA LEU A 103 5.57 1.01 -3.12
C LEU A 103 6.94 1.66 -2.96
N ASN A 104 7.98 0.94 -3.34
CA ASN A 104 9.34 1.49 -3.37
C ASN A 104 10.16 0.78 -4.46
N SER A 105 11.29 1.37 -4.85
CA SER A 105 12.33 0.72 -5.65
C SER A 105 13.69 1.27 -5.24
N HIS A 106 14.76 0.52 -5.46
CA HIS A 106 16.12 0.94 -5.12
C HIS A 106 17.00 1.16 -6.37
N ASP A 107 16.44 0.94 -7.56
CA ASP A 107 17.03 1.18 -8.87
C ASP A 107 16.49 2.46 -9.57
N GLY A 108 15.63 3.22 -8.88
CA GLY A 108 15.00 4.44 -9.38
C GLY A 108 13.96 4.25 -10.49
N THR A 109 13.44 3.04 -10.68
CA THR A 109 12.29 2.76 -11.57
C THR A 109 10.95 3.23 -11.00
N SER A 110 10.89 3.52 -9.69
CA SER A 110 9.73 4.10 -9.02
C SER A 110 10.17 5.15 -8.00
N SER A 111 9.21 5.97 -7.57
CA SER A 111 9.33 6.75 -6.34
C SER A 111 8.78 5.92 -5.18
N TYR A 112 9.18 6.29 -3.97
CA TYR A 112 8.51 5.83 -2.76
C TYR A 112 7.09 6.40 -2.70
N GLN A 113 6.11 5.53 -2.44
CA GLN A 113 4.71 5.89 -2.29
C GLN A 113 4.08 5.10 -1.15
N MET A 114 3.26 5.78 -0.35
CA MET A 114 2.39 5.17 0.64
C MET A 114 0.97 5.66 0.42
N LEU A 115 0.04 4.71 0.23
CA LEU A 115 -1.36 4.98 -0.04
C LEU A 115 -2.23 4.34 1.05
N PRO A 116 -2.66 5.10 2.07
CA PRO A 116 -3.73 4.67 2.96
C PRO A 116 -5.06 4.62 2.21
N GLY A 117 -5.90 3.64 2.57
CA GLY A 117 -7.28 3.64 2.13
C GLY A 117 -8.11 2.60 2.85
N TYR A 118 -9.43 2.81 2.76
CA TYR A 118 -10.39 1.78 3.12
C TYR A 118 -10.75 0.99 1.88
N PHE A 119 -10.44 -0.29 1.90
CA PHE A 119 -10.51 -1.13 0.71
C PHE A 119 -11.52 -2.25 0.91
N ARG A 120 -12.44 -2.35 -0.05
CA ARG A 120 -13.36 -3.46 -0.15
C ARG A 120 -12.74 -4.57 -0.97
N PHE A 121 -12.77 -5.77 -0.42
CA PHE A 121 -12.36 -6.96 -1.14
C PHE A 121 -13.49 -7.43 -2.07
N ILE A 122 -13.22 -7.46 -3.38
CA ILE A 122 -14.23 -7.86 -4.39
C ILE A 122 -13.92 -9.25 -4.96
N CYS A 123 -12.66 -9.66 -5.03
CA CYS A 123 -12.29 -11.02 -5.45
C CYS A 123 -10.90 -11.45 -4.95
N GLN A 124 -10.66 -12.78 -4.91
CA GLN A 124 -9.39 -13.40 -4.50
C GLN A 124 -8.16 -12.94 -5.29
N ASN A 125 -8.35 -12.41 -6.50
CA ASN A 125 -7.29 -11.82 -7.32
C ASN A 125 -6.80 -10.46 -6.79
N GLY A 126 -7.29 -10.02 -5.62
CA GLY A 126 -6.86 -8.79 -4.97
C GLY A 126 -7.43 -7.53 -5.62
N CYS A 127 -8.52 -7.65 -6.40
CA CYS A 127 -9.25 -6.50 -6.91
C CYS A 127 -9.85 -5.73 -5.74
N VAL A 128 -9.58 -4.44 -5.76
CA VAL A 128 -9.79 -3.53 -4.64
C VAL A 128 -10.52 -2.31 -5.16
N CYS A 129 -11.71 -2.08 -4.64
CA CYS A 129 -12.43 -0.83 -4.80
C CYS A 129 -12.40 -0.10 -3.46
N GLY A 130 -12.01 1.16 -3.49
CA GLY A 130 -11.85 1.95 -2.29
C GLY A 130 -11.42 3.38 -2.62
N GLN A 131 -11.53 4.23 -1.61
CA GLN A 131 -11.05 5.60 -1.67
C GLN A 131 -9.66 5.64 -1.02
N SER A 132 -8.65 6.06 -1.78
CA SER A 132 -7.34 6.41 -1.22
C SER A 132 -7.47 7.75 -0.50
N LEU A 133 -6.95 7.85 0.72
CA LEU A 133 -7.28 8.95 1.64
C LEU A 133 -6.05 9.81 1.92
N GLY A 134 -5.46 10.28 0.83
CA GLY A 134 -4.13 10.90 0.79
C GLY A 134 -3.12 9.93 0.16
N GLU A 135 -2.15 10.48 -0.56
CA GLU A 135 -0.99 9.74 -1.05
C GLU A 135 0.24 10.47 -0.51
N VAL A 136 1.08 9.75 0.23
CA VAL A 136 2.42 10.25 0.57
C VAL A 136 3.35 9.78 -0.54
N ARG A 137 3.91 10.72 -1.28
CA ARG A 137 4.85 10.44 -2.36
C ARG A 137 6.15 11.17 -2.14
N VAL A 138 7.23 10.40 -2.06
CA VAL A 138 8.55 10.93 -1.74
C VAL A 138 9.51 10.59 -2.89
N PRO A 139 10.09 11.59 -3.57
CA PRO A 139 11.15 11.34 -4.54
C PRO A 139 12.42 10.88 -3.84
N HIS A 140 13.22 10.02 -4.48
CA HIS A 140 14.53 9.60 -3.99
C HIS A 140 15.60 10.69 -4.14
N ARG A 141 15.37 11.88 -3.58
CA ARG A 141 16.30 13.02 -3.69
C ARG A 141 16.20 13.94 -2.48
N GLY A 142 17.36 14.27 -1.92
CA GLY A 142 17.49 15.17 -0.77
C GLY A 142 17.35 14.42 0.55
N ASP A 143 17.15 15.15 1.64
CA ASP A 143 16.85 14.56 2.95
C ASP A 143 15.37 14.17 3.01
N VAL A 144 15.12 12.87 2.89
CA VAL A 144 13.78 12.31 2.68
C VAL A 144 13.43 11.19 3.64
N VAL A 145 14.38 10.72 4.45
CA VAL A 145 14.16 9.62 5.39
C VAL A 145 13.16 10.06 6.47
N GLU A 146 13.34 11.26 7.02
CA GLU A 146 12.43 11.84 8.01
C GLU A 146 11.01 11.97 7.46
N LYS A 147 10.85 12.51 6.24
CA LYS A 147 9.54 12.63 5.56
C LYS A 147 8.83 11.31 5.35
N VAL A 148 9.58 10.24 5.11
CA VAL A 148 9.02 8.88 4.96
C VAL A 148 8.47 8.37 6.29
N ILE A 149 9.19 8.61 7.38
CA ILE A 149 8.79 8.20 8.73
C ILE A 149 7.58 9.02 9.19
N GLU A 150 7.64 10.36 9.09
CA GLU A 150 6.53 11.25 9.41
C GLU A 150 5.28 10.89 8.61
N GLY A 151 5.44 10.72 7.29
CA GLY A 151 4.34 10.33 6.40
C GLY A 151 3.72 8.99 6.79
N ALA A 152 4.49 8.04 7.34
CA ALA A 152 3.94 6.78 7.84
C ALA A 152 3.03 6.99 9.06
N TYR A 153 3.41 7.86 10.00
CA TYR A 153 2.59 8.18 11.18
C TYR A 153 1.35 8.99 10.81
N GLU A 154 1.45 9.94 9.88
CA GLU A 154 0.29 10.68 9.36
C GLU A 154 -0.76 9.73 8.78
N VAL A 155 -0.30 8.72 8.02
CA VAL A 155 -1.15 7.69 7.41
C VAL A 155 -1.87 6.85 8.48
N VAL A 156 -1.22 6.52 9.59
CA VAL A 156 -1.86 5.77 10.70
C VAL A 156 -3.00 6.59 11.32
N GLY A 157 -2.76 7.86 11.65
CA GLY A 157 -3.78 8.74 12.25
C GLY A 157 -4.96 9.10 11.33
N VAL A 158 -4.84 8.83 10.02
CA VAL A 158 -5.94 9.02 9.07
C VAL A 158 -7.05 7.97 9.27
N PHE A 159 -6.71 6.73 9.66
CA PHE A 159 -7.66 5.63 9.72
C PHE A 159 -8.77 5.78 10.78
N ASP A 160 -8.44 6.27 11.98
CA ASP A 160 -9.43 6.43 13.06
C ASP A 160 -10.58 7.36 12.65
N ARG A 161 -10.26 8.50 12.02
CA ARG A 161 -11.25 9.46 11.51
C ARG A 161 -12.13 8.89 10.39
N ILE A 162 -11.64 7.91 9.65
CA ILE A 162 -12.37 7.29 8.54
C ILE A 162 -13.30 6.21 9.05
N GLU A 163 -12.87 5.45 10.05
CA GLU A 163 -13.72 4.45 10.69
C GLU A 163 -15.02 5.08 11.21
N GLU A 164 -14.93 6.23 11.89
CA GLU A 164 -16.10 7.00 12.33
C GLU A 164 -17.01 7.41 11.15
N LYS A 165 -16.44 7.94 10.07
CA LYS A 165 -17.22 8.35 8.87
C LYS A 165 -17.85 7.17 8.17
N ARG A 166 -17.13 6.05 8.07
CA ARG A 166 -17.62 4.78 7.50
C ARG A 166 -18.83 4.31 8.29
N ASP A 167 -18.73 4.27 9.61
CA ASP A 167 -19.79 3.78 10.49
C ASP A 167 -21.02 4.67 10.43
N ALA A 168 -20.81 6.00 10.43
CA ALA A 168 -21.88 6.95 10.21
C ALA A 168 -22.59 6.73 8.87
N MET A 169 -21.84 6.56 7.77
CA MET A 169 -22.42 6.29 6.45
C MET A 169 -23.13 4.93 6.37
N GLN A 170 -22.60 3.87 6.99
CA GLN A 170 -23.21 2.55 7.00
C GLN A 170 -24.48 2.48 7.84
N SER A 171 -24.53 3.23 8.93
CA SER A 171 -25.72 3.33 9.79
C SER A 171 -26.87 4.14 9.17
N LEU A 172 -26.61 4.88 8.08
CA LEU A 172 -27.59 5.76 7.49
C LEU A 172 -28.70 4.97 6.77
N ILE A 173 -29.88 4.91 7.40
CA ILE A 173 -31.08 4.35 6.79
C ILE A 173 -31.87 5.48 6.15
N LEU A 174 -31.89 5.52 4.81
CA LEU A 174 -32.67 6.52 4.08
C LEU A 174 -34.17 6.24 4.19
N PRO A 175 -35.01 7.25 4.49
CA PRO A 175 -36.45 7.12 4.44
C PRO A 175 -36.92 6.85 3.00
N PRO A 176 -38.14 6.29 2.80
CA PRO A 176 -38.61 5.88 1.47
C PRO A 176 -38.49 6.95 0.37
N PRO A 177 -38.82 8.24 0.61
CA PRO A 177 -38.67 9.28 -0.41
C PRO A 177 -37.20 9.53 -0.79
N ALA A 178 -36.29 9.52 0.19
CA ALA A 178 -34.86 9.71 -0.06
C ALA A 178 -34.24 8.53 -0.82
N ARG A 179 -34.71 7.29 -0.59
CA ARG A 179 -34.30 6.12 -1.37
C ARG A 179 -34.69 6.24 -2.84
N GLN A 180 -35.92 6.69 -3.12
CA GLN A 180 -36.39 6.92 -4.49
C GLN A 180 -35.58 8.02 -5.18
N ALA A 181 -35.34 9.14 -4.48
CA ALA A 181 -34.52 10.22 -5.00
C ALA A 181 -33.08 9.76 -5.33
N LEU A 182 -32.45 8.99 -4.43
CA LEU A 182 -31.12 8.44 -4.66
C LEU A 182 -31.10 7.47 -5.85
N ALA A 183 -32.09 6.57 -5.94
CA ALA A 183 -32.20 5.63 -7.06
C ALA A 183 -32.36 6.36 -8.41
N GLN A 184 -33.19 7.40 -8.44
CA GLN A 184 -33.37 8.20 -9.65
C GLN A 184 -32.09 8.96 -10.04
N ALA A 185 -31.39 9.54 -9.07
CA ALA A 185 -30.11 10.21 -9.30
C ALA A 185 -29.03 9.23 -9.81
N ALA A 186 -28.96 8.02 -9.23
CA ALA A 186 -28.02 6.99 -9.64
C ALA A 186 -28.23 6.56 -11.10
N LEU A 187 -29.48 6.48 -11.57
CA LEU A 187 -29.79 6.17 -12.98
C LEU A 187 -29.26 7.24 -13.95
N THR A 188 -29.12 8.48 -13.50
CA THR A 188 -28.60 9.59 -14.31
C THR A 188 -27.07 9.74 -14.24
N TYR A 189 -26.40 9.02 -13.35
CA TYR A 189 -24.96 9.08 -13.19
C TYR A 189 -24.29 8.17 -14.23
N ARG A 190 -23.61 8.77 -15.22
CA ARG A 190 -22.82 8.08 -16.25
C ARG A 190 -21.34 8.36 -16.07
#